data_AF-A0A2P8H6R8-F1
#
_entry.id   AF-A0A2P8H6R8-F1
#
_cell.length_a   1.000
_cell.length_b   1.000
_cell.length_c   1.000
_cell.angle_alpha   90.00
_cell.angle_beta   90.00
_cell.angle_gamma   90.00
#
_symmetry.space_group_name_H-M   'P 1'
#
loop_
_entity.id
_entity.type
_entity.pdbx_description
1 polymer ?
#
loop_
_entity_poly.entity_id
_entity_poly.type
_entity_poly.pdbx_seq_one_letter_code
_entity_poly.pdbx_strand_id
1 'polypeptide(L)'
;MKPTLFYSIPLLVYIVVNNGVAYLTWPYFLIVLLSFLLFQMARLRFPKGAILPLTAKMTNAAFYITTVAFAFRDQFLSPTTVNTLIGITICFAIADLRQTKKEPSI
;
A
#
# COMPACT_ATOMS: atom_id res chain seq x y z
N MET A 1 17.01 -3.19 6.62
CA MET A 1 15.63 -3.00 7.14
C MET A 1 14.75 -4.14 6.66
N LYS A 2 13.86 -4.69 7.49
CA LYS A 2 12.99 -5.79 7.06
C LYS A 2 11.99 -5.25 6.02
N PRO A 3 11.90 -5.83 4.81
CA PRO A 3 11.00 -5.35 3.76
C PRO A 3 9.56 -5.23 4.27
N THR A 4 9.15 -6.10 5.18
CA THR A 4 7.86 -6.10 5.89
C THR A 4 7.45 -4.74 6.47
N LEU A 5 8.40 -3.93 6.95
CA LEU A 5 8.11 -2.61 7.52
C LEU A 5 7.56 -1.64 6.46
N PHE A 6 8.07 -1.71 5.23
CA PHE A 6 7.63 -0.85 4.14
C PHE A 6 6.24 -1.21 3.60
N TYR A 7 5.69 -2.38 3.95
CA TYR A 7 4.31 -2.77 3.62
C TYR A 7 3.37 -2.49 4.80
N SER A 8 3.81 -2.83 6.02
CA SER A 8 2.97 -2.73 7.22
C SER A 8 2.71 -1.30 7.66
N ILE A 9 3.71 -0.41 7.62
CA ILE A 9 3.53 0.99 8.03
C ILE A 9 2.47 1.68 7.15
N PRO A 10 2.54 1.60 5.80
CA PRO A 10 1.53 2.25 4.95
C PRO A 10 0.13 1.64 5.10
N LEU A 11 0.04 0.32 5.27
CA LEU A 11 -1.24 -0.34 5.56
C LEU A 11 -1.86 0.13 6.88
N LEU A 12 -1.06 0.25 7.94
CA LEU A 12 -1.54 0.79 9.22
C LEU A 12 -2.02 2.23 9.07
N VAL A 13 -1.27 3.08 8.36
CA VAL A 13 -1.68 4.45 8.08
C VAL A 13 -3.02 4.48 7.34
N TYR A 14 -3.20 3.63 6.31
CA TYR A 14 -4.44 3.59 5.55
C TYR A 14 -5.62 3.19 6.44
N ILE A 15 -5.45 2.14 7.27
CA ILE A 15 -6.50 1.69 8.19
C ILE A 15 -6.86 2.81 9.18
N VAL A 16 -5.86 3.41 9.82
CA VAL A 16 -6.06 4.44 10.85
C VAL A 16 -6.71 5.68 10.24
N VAL A 17 -6.25 6.15 9.08
CA VAL A 17 -6.81 7.34 8.44
C VAL A 17 -8.22 7.08 7.92
N ASN A 18 -8.49 5.91 7.33
CA ASN A 18 -9.82 5.62 6.81
C ASN A 18 -10.90 5.54 7.90
N ASN A 19 -10.55 4.97 9.06
CA ASN A 19 -11.52 4.69 10.13
C ASN A 19 -11.48 5.69 11.29
N GLY A 20 -10.34 6.35 11.52
CA GLY A 20 -10.15 7.31 12.61
C GLY A 20 -10.44 8.76 12.25
N VAL A 21 -10.56 9.08 10.96
CA VAL A 21 -10.82 10.43 10.47
C VAL A 21 -12.21 10.50 9.88
N ALA A 22 -13.07 11.40 10.37
CA ALA A 22 -14.42 11.59 9.87
C ALA A 22 -14.45 12.20 8.46
N TYR A 23 -13.59 13.18 8.19
CA TYR A 23 -13.47 13.87 6.90
C TYR A 23 -12.02 13.92 6.46
N LEU A 24 -11.73 13.39 5.27
CA LEU A 24 -10.38 13.33 4.72
C LEU A 24 -9.95 14.69 4.17
N THR A 25 -9.50 15.56 5.08
CA THR A 25 -8.87 16.84 4.71
C THR A 25 -7.46 16.63 4.13
N TRP A 26 -6.95 17.62 3.40
CA TRP A 26 -5.65 17.58 2.74
C TRP A 26 -4.46 17.14 3.62
N PRO A 27 -4.36 17.47 4.94
CA PRO A 27 -3.24 17.00 5.76
C PRO A 27 -3.26 15.49 5.97
N TYR A 28 -4.44 14.89 6.16
CA TYR A 28 -4.58 13.45 6.28
C TYR A 28 -4.26 12.75 4.97
N PHE A 29 -4.67 13.33 3.84
CA PHE A 29 -4.28 12.83 2.53
C PHE A 29 -2.76 12.90 2.32
N LEU A 30 -2.09 13.96 2.78
CA LEU A 30 -0.63 14.07 2.72
C LEU A 30 0.05 12.94 3.52
N ILE A 31 -0.47 12.58 4.69
CA ILE A 31 0.03 11.45 5.48
C ILE A 31 -0.11 10.13 4.72
N VAL A 32 -1.28 9.90 4.09
CA VAL A 32 -1.51 8.74 3.22
C VAL A 32 -0.49 8.72 2.07
N LEU A 33 -0.28 9.85 1.39
CA LEU A 33 0.66 9.97 0.28
C LEU A 33 2.11 9.70 0.72
N LEU A 34 2.55 10.26 1.85
CA LEU A 34 3.89 10.01 2.39
C LEU A 34 4.08 8.53 2.74
N SER A 35 3.06 7.88 3.29
CA SER A 35 3.11 6.45 3.55
C SER A 35 3.14 5.61 2.26
N PHE A 36 2.44 6.04 1.20
CA PHE A 36 2.57 5.42 -0.12
C PHE A 36 4.01 5.53 -0.66
N LEU A 37 4.64 6.69 -0.52
CA LEU A 37 6.05 6.88 -0.92
C LEU A 37 6.99 6.00 -0.11
N LEU A 38 6.73 5.81 1.19
CA LEU A 38 7.44 4.85 2.02
C LEU A 38 7.32 3.43 1.46
N PHE A 39 6.13 3.00 1.04
CA PHE A 39 5.97 1.74 0.31
C PHE A 39 6.76 1.70 -1.01
N GLN A 40 6.75 2.79 -1.79
CA GLN A 40 7.50 2.85 -3.05
C GLN A 40 9.01 2.64 -2.85
N MET A 41 9.56 3.07 -1.70
CA MET A 41 10.95 2.80 -1.34
C MET A 41 11.24 1.31 -1.13
N ALA A 42 10.25 0.48 -0.79
CA ALA A 42 10.42 -0.98 -0.73
C ALA A 42 10.90 -1.55 -2.07
N ARG A 43 10.57 -0.90 -3.20
CA ARG A 43 10.99 -1.33 -4.53
C ARG A 43 12.49 -1.17 -4.77
N LEU A 44 13.19 -0.35 -3.98
CA LEU A 44 14.64 -0.22 -4.06
C LEU A 44 15.36 -1.54 -3.73
N ARG A 45 14.65 -2.53 -3.17
CA ARG A 45 15.16 -3.90 -3.00
C ARG A 45 15.37 -4.65 -4.33
N PHE A 46 14.70 -4.23 -5.40
CA PHE A 46 14.83 -4.85 -6.72
C PHE A 46 15.93 -4.14 -7.53
N PRO A 47 16.80 -4.87 -8.25
CA PRO A 47 17.82 -4.27 -9.11
C PRO A 47 17.18 -3.36 -10.17
N LYS A 48 17.87 -2.26 -10.51
CA LYS A 48 17.42 -1.38 -11.61
C LYS A 48 17.39 -2.19 -12.91
N GLY A 49 16.21 -2.26 -13.55
CA GLY A 49 16.00 -3.04 -14.78
C GLY A 49 15.55 -4.49 -14.57
N ALA A 50 15.43 -4.97 -13.32
CA ALA A 50 14.88 -6.29 -13.05
C ALA A 50 13.38 -6.35 -13.36
N ILE A 51 12.96 -7.45 -13.97
CA ILE A 51 11.53 -7.75 -14.17
C ILE A 51 10.92 -7.99 -12.80
N LEU A 52 10.04 -7.09 -12.36
CA LEU A 52 9.30 -7.26 -11.11
C LEU A 52 8.46 -8.55 -11.17
N PRO A 53 8.50 -9.38 -10.10
CA PRO A 53 7.58 -10.50 -9.94
C PRO A 53 6.12 -10.06 -10.09
N LEU A 54 5.26 -10.96 -10.55
CA LEU A 54 3.83 -10.65 -10.74
C LEU A 54 3.20 -10.15 -9.43
N THR A 55 3.52 -10.78 -8.31
CA THR A 55 3.04 -10.38 -6.97
C THR A 55 3.46 -8.96 -6.58
N ALA A 56 4.72 -8.59 -6.86
CA ALA A 56 5.20 -7.23 -6.62
C ALA A 56 4.48 -6.19 -7.49
N LYS A 57 4.20 -6.52 -8.77
CA LYS A 57 3.41 -5.66 -9.66
C LYS A 57 1.98 -5.48 -9.17
N MET A 58 1.30 -6.57 -8.82
CA MET A 58 -0.06 -6.56 -8.31
C MET A 58 -0.15 -5.80 -6.99
N THR A 59 0.80 -5.99 -6.09
CA THR A 59 0.86 -5.26 -4.81
C THR A 59 1.04 -3.77 -5.04
N ASN A 60 1.93 -3.37 -5.96
CA ASN A 60 2.12 -1.96 -6.30
C ASN A 60 0.84 -1.35 -6.91
N ALA A 61 0.17 -2.06 -7.81
CA ALA A 61 -1.11 -1.63 -8.36
C ALA A 61 -2.17 -1.48 -7.25
N ALA A 62 -2.25 -2.41 -6.31
CA ALA A 62 -3.21 -2.35 -5.20
C ALA A 62 -2.95 -1.16 -4.27
N PHE A 63 -1.70 -0.91 -3.87
CA PHE A 63 -1.35 0.28 -3.09
C PHE A 63 -1.67 1.57 -3.86
N TYR A 64 -1.35 1.62 -5.15
CA TYR A 64 -1.65 2.79 -5.98
C TYR A 64 -3.15 3.05 -6.08
N ILE A 65 -3.95 2.04 -6.45
CA ILE A 65 -5.41 2.13 -6.56
C ILE A 65 -6.02 2.57 -5.24
N THR A 66 -5.57 1.99 -4.12
CA THR A 66 -6.08 2.37 -2.79
C THR A 66 -5.73 3.81 -2.44
N THR A 67 -4.52 4.28 -2.78
CA THR A 67 -4.11 5.68 -2.58
C THR A 67 -4.97 6.64 -3.39
N VAL A 68 -5.26 6.29 -4.65
CA VAL A 68 -6.16 7.06 -5.51
C VAL A 68 -7.57 7.04 -4.95
N ALA A 69 -8.05 5.91 -4.43
CA ALA A 69 -9.35 5.81 -3.78
C ALA A 69 -9.44 6.73 -2.55
N PHE A 70 -8.35 6.90 -1.79
CA PHE A 70 -8.31 7.94 -0.73
C PHE A 70 -8.52 9.34 -1.30
N ALA A 71 -7.93 9.69 -2.45
CA ALA A 71 -8.11 11.01 -3.05
C ALA A 71 -9.58 11.32 -3.41
N PHE A 72 -10.37 10.27 -3.71
CA PHE A 72 -11.80 10.37 -4.03
C PHE A 72 -12.72 10.02 -2.87
N ARG A 73 -12.15 9.69 -1.71
CA ARG A 73 -12.89 9.42 -0.49
C ARG A 73 -13.66 10.67 -0.09
N ASP A 74 -14.88 10.47 0.38
CA ASP A 74 -15.84 11.52 0.80
C ASP A 74 -16.49 12.32 -0.34
N GLN A 75 -15.93 12.30 -1.56
CA GLN A 75 -16.57 12.89 -2.75
C GLN A 75 -17.36 11.87 -3.56
N PHE A 76 -16.75 10.71 -3.84
CA PHE A 76 -17.34 9.67 -4.70
C PHE A 76 -17.35 8.29 -4.06
N LEU A 77 -16.53 8.07 -3.02
CA LEU A 77 -16.34 6.78 -2.38
C LEU A 77 -16.72 6.84 -0.90
N SER A 78 -17.39 5.79 -0.43
CA SER A 78 -17.67 5.59 0.98
C SER A 78 -16.44 5.02 1.71
N PRO A 79 -16.30 5.26 3.03
CA PRO A 79 -15.23 4.64 3.83
C PRO A 79 -15.22 3.11 3.74
N THR A 80 -16.39 2.48 3.60
CA THR A 80 -16.51 1.03 3.42
C THR A 80 -15.85 0.55 2.13
N THR A 81 -16.05 1.26 1.02
CA THR A 81 -15.40 0.92 -0.26
C THR A 81 -13.88 1.00 -0.15
N VAL A 82 -13.37 2.04 0.52
CA VAL A 82 -11.93 2.19 0.77
C VAL A 82 -11.41 1.07 1.67
N ASN A 83 -12.16 0.66 2.71
CA ASN A 83 -11.80 -0.49 3.56
C ASN A 83 -11.71 -1.80 2.76
N THR A 84 -12.61 -2.03 1.80
CA THR A 84 -12.54 -3.20 0.92
C THR A 84 -11.25 -3.19 0.10
N LEU A 85 -10.87 -2.03 -0.47
CA LEU A 85 -9.61 -1.88 -1.22
C LEU A 85 -8.38 -2.08 -0.33
N ILE A 86 -8.40 -1.58 0.91
CA ILE A 86 -7.37 -1.85 1.91
C ILE A 86 -7.26 -3.36 2.16
N GLY A 87 -8.37 -4.06 2.37
CA GLY A 87 -8.40 -5.51 2.56
C GLY A 87 -7.76 -6.28 1.39
N ILE A 88 -8.12 -5.91 0.15
CA ILE A 88 -7.51 -6.47 -1.06
C ILE A 88 -5.99 -6.20 -1.09
N THR A 89 -5.58 -4.98 -0.72
CA THR A 89 -4.16 -4.59 -0.69
C THR A 89 -3.37 -5.39 0.34
N ILE A 90 -3.96 -5.67 1.51
CA ILE A 90 -3.37 -6.55 2.53
C ILE A 90 -3.14 -7.96 1.96
N CYS A 91 -4.12 -8.53 1.26
CA CYS A 91 -3.98 -9.85 0.65
C CYS A 91 -2.81 -9.90 -0.34
N PHE A 92 -2.67 -8.90 -1.21
CA PHE A 92 -1.54 -8.82 -2.14
C PHE A 92 -0.20 -8.63 -1.42
N ALA A 93 -0.14 -7.75 -0.42
CA ALA A 93 1.06 -7.55 0.38
C ALA A 93 1.53 -8.84 1.07
N ILE A 94 0.60 -9.64 1.63
CA ILE A 94 0.92 -10.94 2.22
C ILE A 94 1.44 -11.92 1.16
N ALA A 95 0.81 -11.96 -0.01
CA ALA A 95 1.23 -12.83 -1.11
C ALA A 95 2.66 -12.50 -1.58
N ASP A 96 2.97 -11.22 -1.78
CA ASP A 96 4.30 -10.74 -2.19
C ASP A 96 5.37 -11.02 -1.13
N LEU A 97 5.07 -10.77 0.15
CA LEU A 97 5.98 -11.09 1.26
C LEU A 97 6.29 -12.59 1.35
N ARG A 98 5.29 -13.45 1.13
CA ARG A 98 5.47 -14.91 1.10
C ARG A 98 6.32 -15.36 -0.08
N GLN A 99 6.16 -14.74 -1.25
CA GLN A 99 7.00 -15.05 -2.42
C GLN A 99 8.45 -14.61 -2.20
N THR A 100 8.66 -13.41 -1.64
CA THR A 100 10.02 -12.90 -1.36
C THR A 100 10.78 -13.80 -0.39
N LYS A 101 10.09 -14.50 0.52
CA LYS A 101 10.70 -15.47 1.45
C LYS A 101 11.08 -16.79 0.78
N LYS A 102 10.46 -17.13 -0.35
CA LYS A 102 10.71 -18.38 -1.10
C LYS A 102 11.85 -18.25 -2.09
N GLU A 103 12.09 -17.05 -2.61
CA GLU A 103 13.26 -16.78 -3.46
C GLU A 103 14.52 -16.78 -2.57
N PRO A 104 15.55 -17.59 -2.88
CA PRO A 104 16.78 -17.58 -2.10
C PRO A 104 17.38 -16.18 -2.16
N SER A 105 17.70 -15.61 -1.00
CA SER A 105 18.58 -14.44 -0.93
C SER A 105 19.93 -14.87 -1.51
N ILE A 106 20.20 -14.44 -2.73
CA ILE A 106 21.52 -14.58 -3.37
C ILE A 106 22.55 -13.80 -2.55
#